data_AF-A0A512E4A1-F1
#
_entry.id   AF-A0A512E4A1-F1
#
_cell.length_a   1.000
_cell.length_b   1.000
_cell.length_c   1.000
_cell.angle_alpha   90.00
_cell.angle_beta   90.00
_cell.angle_gamma   90.00
#
_symmetry.space_group_name_H-M   'P 1'
#
loop_
_entity.id
_entity.type
_entity.pdbx_description
1 polymer ?
#
loop_
_entity_poly.entity_id
_entity_poly.type
_entity_poly.pdbx_seq_one_letter_code
_entity_poly.pdbx_strand_id
1 'polypeptide(L)' 'MDPEERSEDVLLFAYVDGELDEDQRRRVEELLTRDPNARQRVAQLRELNTLLKAAYQKDGNETA' A
#
# COMPACT_ATOMS: atom_id res chain seq x y z
N MET A 1 6.65 15.34 -11.40
CA MET A 1 6.97 14.05 -10.79
C MET A 1 8.45 14.07 -10.51
N ASP A 2 8.78 14.54 -9.31
CA ASP A 2 10.14 14.52 -8.81
C ASP A 2 10.62 13.06 -8.66
N PRO A 3 11.88 12.72 -8.98
CA PRO A 3 12.41 11.37 -8.77
C PRO A 3 12.33 10.90 -7.30
N GLU A 4 12.30 11.83 -6.35
CA GLU A 4 12.13 11.51 -4.93
C GLU A 4 10.69 11.09 -4.60
N GLU A 5 9.67 11.77 -5.17
CA GLU A 5 8.24 11.43 -5.00
C GLU A 5 7.92 10.01 -5.51
N ARG A 6 8.52 9.60 -6.65
CA ARG A 6 8.38 8.23 -7.16
C ARG A 6 8.88 7.18 -6.18
N SER A 7 9.90 7.53 -5.40
CA SER A 7 10.51 6.63 -4.42
C SER A 7 9.61 6.50 -3.18
N GLU A 8 8.92 7.57 -2.80
CA GLU A 8 7.96 7.56 -1.69
C GLU A 8 6.71 6.74 -2.02
N ASP A 9 6.14 6.89 -3.22
CA ASP A 9 4.97 6.11 -3.62
C ASP A 9 5.29 4.61 -3.63
N VAL A 10 6.44 4.21 -4.17
CA VAL A 10 6.90 2.79 -4.14
C VAL A 10 7.03 2.27 -2.70
N LEU A 11 7.55 3.08 -1.78
CA LEU A 11 7.61 2.71 -0.36
C LEU A 11 6.23 2.55 0.27
N LEU A 12 5.24 3.39 -0.08
CA LEU A 12 3.88 3.25 0.41
C LEU A 12 3.20 1.98 -0.13
N PHE A 13 3.45 1.60 -1.39
CA PHE A 13 2.98 0.32 -1.95
C PHE A 13 3.58 -0.86 -1.18
N ALA A 14 4.91 -0.93 -1.08
CA ALA A 14 5.60 -2.01 -0.38
C ALA A 14 5.24 -2.06 1.12
N TYR A 15 4.94 -0.92 1.76
CA TYR A 15 4.43 -0.87 3.13
C TYR A 15 3.05 -1.54 3.27
N VAL A 16 2.16 -1.34 2.30
CA VAL A 16 0.82 -1.95 2.31
C VAL A 16 0.90 -3.46 2.07
N ASP A 17 1.82 -3.90 1.22
CA ASP A 17 2.04 -5.31 0.91
C ASP A 17 2.89 -6.04 1.97
N GLY A 18 3.55 -5.29 2.86
CA GLY A 18 4.33 -5.84 3.98
C GLY A 18 5.73 -6.30 3.58
N GLU A 19 6.26 -5.78 2.48
CA GLU A 19 7.56 -6.18 1.90
C GLU A 19 8.74 -5.32 2.39
N LEU A 20 8.49 -4.33 3.25
CA LEU A 20 9.54 -3.46 3.79
C LEU A 20 10.33 -4.11 4.93
N ASP A 21 11.63 -3.78 4.99
CA ASP A 21 12.44 -4.03 6.17
C ASP A 21 12.08 -3.08 7.33
N GLU A 22 12.67 -3.29 8.51
CA GLU A 22 12.34 -2.53 9.71
C GLU A 22 12.67 -1.04 9.59
N ASP A 23 13.78 -0.68 8.95
CA ASP A 23 14.22 0.71 8.81
C ASP A 23 13.36 1.45 7.79
N GLN A 24 13.04 0.80 6.67
CA GLN A 24 12.11 1.32 5.67
C GLN A 24 10.70 1.50 6.24
N ARG A 25 10.22 0.53 7.04
CA ARG A 25 8.92 0.62 7.69
C ARG A 25 8.86 1.81 8.64
N ARG A 26 9.87 2.01 9.49
CA ARG A 26 9.94 3.17 10.39
C ARG A 26 9.90 4.49 9.63
N ARG A 27 10.63 4.60 8.51
CA ARG A 27 10.59 5.79 7.66
C ARG A 27 9.20 6.07 7.10
N VAL A 28 8.47 5.04 6.69
CA VAL A 28 7.07 5.19 6.25
C VAL A 28 6.16 5.57 7.42
N GLU A 29 6.32 4.98 8.60
CA GLU A 29 5.53 5.34 9.79
C GLU A 29 5.74 6.80 10.21
N GLU A 30 6.97 7.30 10.14
CA GLU A 30 7.29 8.73 10.34
C GLU A 30 6.62 9.61 9.28
N LEU A 31 6.67 9.20 8.01
CA LEU A 31 6.00 9.90 6.90
C LEU A 31 4.48 9.96 7.12
N LEU A 32 3.85 8.86 7.54
CA LEU A 32 2.42 8.79 7.82
C LEU A 32 2.02 9.67 9.01
N THR A 33 2.92 9.84 9.99
CA THR A 33 2.66 10.72 11.14
C THR A 33 2.60 12.18 10.72
N ARG A 34 3.46 12.61 9.80
CA ARG A 34 3.60 14.03 9.40
C ARG A 34 2.77 14.43 8.18
N ASP A 35 2.45 13.49 7.28
CA ASP A 35 1.75 13.79 6.04
C ASP A 35 0.36 13.12 5.98
N PRO A 36 -0.74 13.91 6.02
CA PRO A 36 -2.09 13.38 5.82
C PRO A 36 -2.31 12.81 4.41
N ASN A 37 -1.61 13.29 3.38
CA ASN A 37 -1.78 12.76 2.02
C ASN A 37 -1.22 11.34 1.91
N ALA A 38 -0.03 11.08 2.46
CA ALA A 38 0.52 9.74 2.57
C ALA A 38 -0.44 8.77 3.29
N ARG A 39 -1.09 9.21 4.38
CA ARG A 39 -2.13 8.40 5.08
C ARG A 39 -3.31 8.08 4.18
N GLN A 40 -3.80 9.07 3.44
CA GLN A 40 -4.90 8.86 2.50
C GLN A 40 -4.50 7.87 1.38
N ARG A 41 -3.28 7.99 0.83
CA ARG A 41 -2.77 7.05 -0.17
C ARG A 41 -2.71 5.62 0.36
N VAL A 42 -2.16 5.39 1.56
CA VAL A 42 -2.14 4.07 2.20
C VAL A 42 -3.54 3.50 2.41
N ALA A 43 -4.51 4.33 2.80
CA ALA A 43 -5.90 3.89 2.96
C ALA A 43 -6.49 3.42 1.61
N GLN A 44 -6.29 4.19 0.54
CA GLN A 44 -6.76 3.84 -0.81
C GLN A 44 -6.11 2.56 -1.33
N LEU A 45 -4.81 2.37 -1.10
CA LEU A 45 -4.09 1.15 -1.49
C LEU A 45 -4.61 -0.09 -0.76
N ARG A 46 -4.91 0.03 0.54
CA ARG A 46 -5.51 -1.06 1.33
C ARG A 46 -6.91 -1.42 0.86
N GLU A 47 -7.71 -0.42 0.52
CA GLU A 47 -9.04 -0.62 -0.05
C GLU A 47 -8.95 -1.34 -1.40
N LEU A 48 -8.08 -0.88 -2.31
CA LEU A 48 -7.86 -1.51 -3.60
C LEU A 48 -7.42 -2.98 -3.45
N ASN A 49 -6.45 -3.26 -2.57
CA ASN A 49 -6.01 -4.62 -2.29
C ASN A 49 -7.14 -5.51 -1.75
N THR A 50 -8.04 -4.94 -0.96
CA THR A 50 -9.23 -5.65 -0.46
C THR A 50 -10.20 -5.97 -1.60
N LEU A 51 -10.48 -5.00 -2.47
CA LEU A 51 -11.35 -5.17 -3.63
C LEU A 51 -10.80 -6.21 -4.62
N LEU A 52 -9.49 -6.15 -4.90
CA LEU A 52 -8.82 -7.13 -5.77
C LEU A 52 -8.91 -8.54 -5.18
N LYS A 53 -8.60 -8.70 -3.89
CA LYS A 53 -8.73 -10.00 -3.20
C LYS A 53 -10.16 -10.54 -3.27
N ALA A 54 -11.16 -9.69 -3.06
CA ALA A 54 -12.57 -10.09 -3.16
C ALA A 54 -12.98 -10.50 -4.58
N ALA A 55 -12.48 -9.80 -5.61
CA ALA A 55 -12.73 -10.15 -7.00
C ALA A 55 -12.15 -11.53 -7.35
N TYR A 56 -10.88 -11.77 -7.02
CA TYR A 56 -10.24 -13.07 -7.28
C TYR A 56 -10.82 -14.23 -6.45
N GLN A 57 -11.32 -13.98 -5.25
CA GLN A 57 -12.02 -14.99 -4.44
C GLN A 57 -13.36 -15.41 -5.06
N LYS A 58 -14.01 -14.50 -5.80
CA LYS A 58 -15.29 -14.78 -6.46
C LYS A 58 -15.12 -15.68 -7.69
N ASP A 59 -14.06 -15.48 -8.48
CA ASP A 59 -13.74 -16.30 -9.65
C ASP A 59 -13.23 -17.72 -9.28
N GLY A 60 -12.68 -17.90 -8.08
CA GLY A 60 -12.23 -19.21 -7.58
C GLY A 60 -13.35 -20.15 -7.11
N ASN A 61 -14.62 -19.72 -7.15
CA ASN A 61 -15.78 -20.50 -6.73
C ASN A 61 -16.66 -20.98 -7.91
N GLU A 62 -16.16 -20.90 -9.15
CA GLU A 62 -16.80 -21.51 -10.32
C GLU A 62 -16.05 -22.78 -10.73
N THR A 63 -16.30 -23.86 -9.99
CA THR A 63 -16.57 -25.24 -10.48
C THR A 63 -16.41 -26.25 -9.35
N ALA A 64 -17.55 -26.66 -8.79
CA ALA A 64 -17.73 -27.93 -8.10
C ALA A 64 -18.30 -28.95 -9.08
#